data_AF-A0A931EG20-F1
#
_entry.id   AF-A0A931EG20-F1
#
_cell.length_a   1.000
_cell.length_b   1.000
_cell.length_c   1.000
_cell.angle_alpha   90.00
_cell.angle_beta   90.00
_cell.angle_gamma   90.00
#
_symmetry.space_group_name_H-M   'P 1'
#
loop_
_entity.id
_entity.type
_entity.pdbx_description
1 polymer ?
#
loop_
_entity_poly.entity_id
_entity_poly.type
_entity_poly.pdbx_seq_one_letter_code
_entity_poly.pdbx_strand_id
1 'polypeptide(L)'
;MSSNGNGNGNGNSHSPEQGLRVHHLANLGGLIALAGLDLEPPDFLLGALLSVAQEASRLTTSQRAHVATIGRKKLDERATGKRAWKSWRRAQDLHAITLSSGQVREIIEALGGQTPENPTKLVLALTEALTEVCDETA
;
A
#
# COMPACT_ATOMS: atom_id res chain seq x y z
N MET A 1 -3.25 -48.60 -13.17
CA MET A 1 -3.72 -47.41 -13.94
C MET A 1 -4.74 -46.72 -13.09
N SER A 2 -4.72 -45.43 -12.79
CA SER A 2 -3.68 -44.42 -12.69
C SER A 2 -4.25 -43.37 -11.73
N SER A 3 -3.34 -42.67 -11.09
CA SER A 3 -3.43 -41.71 -10.01
C SER A 3 -4.55 -40.64 -10.01
N ASN A 4 -4.68 -40.08 -8.81
CA ASN A 4 -4.61 -38.65 -8.48
C ASN A 4 -5.93 -37.87 -8.30
N GLY A 5 -6.09 -37.38 -7.07
CA GLY A 5 -6.98 -36.30 -6.70
C GLY A 5 -6.47 -35.57 -5.46
N ASN A 6 -5.27 -34.98 -5.60
CA ASN A 6 -4.68 -33.91 -4.79
C ASN A 6 -5.08 -33.77 -3.32
N GLY A 7 -4.14 -34.17 -2.44
CA GLY A 7 -3.90 -33.40 -1.23
C GLY A 7 -3.52 -31.97 -1.61
N ASN A 8 -4.38 -31.01 -1.27
CA ASN A 8 -3.98 -29.62 -1.15
C ASN A 8 -4.12 -29.21 0.31
N GLY A 9 -3.27 -29.80 1.14
CA GLY A 9 -2.97 -29.27 2.47
C GLY A 9 -2.25 -27.93 2.30
N ASN A 10 -3.01 -26.86 2.06
CA ASN A 10 -2.48 -25.52 2.20
C ASN A 10 -2.57 -25.15 3.69
N GLY A 11 -1.61 -25.70 4.44
CA GLY A 11 -1.43 -25.49 5.87
C GLY A 11 -1.03 -24.05 6.16
N ASN A 12 -2.02 -23.16 6.25
CA ASN A 12 -1.90 -21.89 6.95
C ASN A 12 -3.26 -21.40 7.47
N SER A 13 -4.12 -22.34 7.86
CA SER A 13 -5.35 -22.05 8.59
C SER A 13 -5.00 -21.76 10.05
N HIS A 14 -4.48 -20.56 10.30
CA HIS A 14 -4.41 -20.03 11.66
C HIS A 14 -5.81 -20.09 12.28
N SER A 15 -5.92 -20.55 13.53
CA SER A 15 -7.16 -20.37 14.26
C SER A 15 -7.49 -18.87 14.34
N PRO A 16 -8.76 -18.46 14.47
CA PRO A 16 -9.13 -17.05 14.61
C PRO A 16 -8.31 -16.32 15.69
N GLU A 17 -8.03 -17.02 16.81
CA GLU A 17 -7.19 -16.52 17.90
C GLU A 17 -5.71 -16.35 17.52
N GLN A 18 -5.15 -17.27 16.73
CA GLN A 18 -3.80 -17.14 16.19
C GLN A 18 -3.71 -15.98 15.19
N GLY A 19 -4.73 -15.79 14.35
CA GLY A 19 -4.83 -14.65 13.45
C GLY A 19 -4.86 -13.31 14.20
N LEU A 20 -5.65 -13.23 15.27
CA LEU A 20 -5.70 -12.06 16.17
C LEU A 20 -4.35 -11.77 16.84
N ARG A 21 -3.65 -12.80 17.32
CA ARG A 21 -2.33 -12.66 17.95
C ARG A 21 -1.28 -12.18 16.96
N VAL A 22 -1.23 -12.76 15.75
CA VAL A 22 -0.28 -12.33 14.70
C VAL A 22 -0.55 -10.88 14.29
N HIS A 23 -1.81 -10.50 14.12
CA HIS A 23 -2.18 -9.12 13.81
C HIS A 23 -1.80 -8.15 14.94
N HIS A 24 -1.98 -8.56 16.20
CA HIS A 24 -1.58 -7.76 17.35
C HIS A 24 -0.06 -7.56 17.43
N LEU A 25 0.71 -8.61 17.21
CA LEU A 25 2.18 -8.55 17.16
C LEU A 25 2.68 -7.69 15.99
N ALA A 26 2.07 -7.81 14.81
CA ALA A 26 2.38 -6.96 13.66
C ALA A 26 2.10 -5.47 13.95
N ASN A 27 1.02 -5.18 14.69
CA ASN A 27 0.74 -3.83 15.14
C ASN A 27 1.76 -3.32 16.15
N LEU A 28 2.20 -4.14 17.11
CA LEU A 28 3.26 -3.77 18.06
C LEU A 28 4.58 -3.49 17.35
N GLY A 29 5.02 -4.37 16.44
CA GLY A 29 6.20 -4.12 15.60
C GLY A 29 6.06 -2.84 14.76
N GLY A 30 4.86 -2.59 14.24
CA GLY A 30 4.55 -1.34 13.53
C GLY A 30 4.61 -0.08 14.40
N LEU A 31 4.36 -0.17 15.70
CA LEU A 31 4.51 0.96 16.65
C LEU A 31 5.98 1.18 17.01
N ILE A 32 6.75 0.11 17.23
CA ILE A 32 8.20 0.16 17.47
C ILE A 32 8.91 0.83 16.30
N ALA A 33 8.57 0.48 15.06
CA ALA A 33 9.13 1.13 13.86
C ALA A 33 8.75 2.62 13.75
N LEU A 34 7.52 3.00 14.13
CA LEU A 34 7.13 4.42 14.15
C LEU A 34 7.87 5.23 15.21
N ALA A 35 8.27 4.57 16.29
CA ALA A 35 9.11 5.16 17.32
C ALA A 35 10.60 5.21 16.92
N GLY A 36 10.98 4.63 15.78
CA GLY A 36 12.36 4.59 15.29
C GLY A 36 13.25 3.58 16.04
N LEU A 37 12.64 2.56 16.64
CA LEU A 37 13.32 1.56 17.48
C LEU A 37 13.40 0.18 16.80
N ASP A 38 13.11 0.07 15.51
CA ASP A 38 13.07 -1.20 14.76
C ASP A 38 14.44 -1.83 14.50
N LEU A 39 15.52 -1.10 14.76
CA LEU A 39 16.90 -1.60 14.67
C LEU A 39 17.47 -2.04 16.02
N GLU A 40 16.76 -1.79 17.12
CA GLU A 40 17.25 -2.09 18.46
C GLU A 40 17.10 -3.59 18.80
N PRO A 41 18.01 -4.17 19.60
CA PRO A 41 17.93 -5.57 19.95
C PRO A 41 16.78 -5.86 20.94
N PRO A 42 16.24 -7.09 20.97
CA PRO A 42 15.03 -7.41 21.74
C PRO A 42 15.14 -7.17 23.25
N ASP A 43 16.32 -7.35 23.83
CA ASP A 43 16.61 -7.11 25.24
C ASP A 43 16.57 -5.63 25.59
N PHE A 44 17.14 -4.76 24.75
CA PHE A 44 17.02 -3.31 24.89
C PHE A 44 15.56 -2.87 24.79
N LEU A 45 14.82 -3.35 23.77
CA LEU A 45 13.41 -3.03 23.60
C LEU A 45 12.57 -3.43 24.81
N LEU A 46 12.81 -4.62 25.35
CA LEU A 46 12.13 -5.08 26.57
C LEU A 46 12.47 -4.19 27.77
N GLY A 47 13.75 -3.86 27.98
CA GLY A 47 14.17 -2.96 29.06
C GLY A 47 13.57 -1.56 28.95
N ALA A 48 13.52 -1.01 27.73
CA ALA A 48 12.89 0.28 27.44
C ALA A 48 11.38 0.24 27.74
N LEU A 49 10.67 -0.80 27.28
CA LEU A 49 9.24 -0.96 27.54
C LEU A 49 8.93 -1.13 29.03
N LEU A 50 9.76 -1.87 29.77
CA LEU A 50 9.62 -2.02 31.23
C LEU A 50 9.84 -0.69 31.95
N SER A 51 10.84 0.09 31.53
CA SER A 51 11.12 1.43 32.07
C SER A 51 9.94 2.38 31.81
N VAL A 52 9.40 2.37 30.59
CA VAL A 52 8.22 3.16 30.22
C VAL A 52 6.99 2.71 31.00
N ALA A 53 6.79 1.41 31.22
CA ALA A 53 5.66 0.89 32.00
C ALA A 53 5.72 1.37 33.46
N GLN A 54 6.92 1.36 34.05
CA GLN A 54 7.13 1.89 35.39
C GLN A 54 6.83 3.38 35.45
N GLU A 55 7.31 4.17 34.49
CA GLU A 55 7.04 5.61 34.44
C GLU A 55 5.55 5.90 34.21
N ALA A 56 4.92 5.17 33.28
CA ALA A 56 3.50 5.27 32.99
C ALA A 56 2.65 5.02 34.24
N SER A 57 3.04 4.08 35.12
CA SER A 57 2.33 3.79 36.36
C SER A 57 2.23 5.00 37.31
N ARG A 58 3.18 5.93 37.22
CA ARG A 58 3.26 7.15 38.05
C ARG A 58 2.52 8.35 37.47
N LEU A 59 2.09 8.26 36.21
CA LEU A 59 1.42 9.36 35.54
C LEU A 59 0.00 9.57 36.05
N THR A 60 -0.33 10.83 36.31
CA THR A 60 -1.69 11.31 36.53
C THR A 60 -2.55 11.18 35.25
N THR A 61 -3.87 11.27 35.39
CA THR A 61 -4.80 11.19 34.26
C THR A 61 -4.52 12.23 33.17
N SER A 62 -4.19 13.47 33.54
CA SER A 62 -3.89 14.54 32.59
C SER A 62 -2.60 14.27 31.81
N GLN A 63 -1.56 13.77 32.49
CA GLN A 63 -0.30 13.37 31.85
C GLN A 63 -0.49 12.20 30.89
N ARG A 64 -1.29 11.19 31.27
CA ARG A 64 -1.67 10.09 30.38
C ARG A 64 -2.42 10.57 29.14
N ALA A 65 -3.34 11.53 29.30
CA ALA A 65 -4.05 12.13 28.17
C ALA A 65 -3.11 12.89 27.23
N HIS A 66 -2.10 13.58 27.77
CA HIS A 66 -1.07 14.25 26.98
C HIS A 66 -0.24 13.25 26.16
N VAL A 67 0.25 12.17 26.78
CA VAL A 67 0.99 11.09 26.07
C VAL A 67 0.13 10.48 24.95
N ALA A 68 -1.15 10.21 25.22
CA ALA A 68 -2.07 9.70 24.22
C ALA A 68 -2.27 10.67 23.04
N THR A 69 -2.24 11.98 23.30
CA THR A 69 -2.35 13.02 22.26
C THR A 69 -1.13 13.01 21.33
N ILE A 70 0.08 12.89 21.89
CA ILE A 70 1.32 12.76 21.11
C ILE A 70 1.25 11.52 20.21
N GLY A 71 0.90 10.37 20.79
CA GLY A 71 0.78 9.11 20.05
C GLY A 71 -0.25 9.20 18.91
N ARG A 72 -1.39 9.85 19.16
CA ARG A 72 -2.44 10.06 18.15
C ARG A 72 -1.95 10.87 16.96
N LYS A 73 -1.26 11.98 17.21
CA LYS A 73 -0.67 12.81 16.16
C LYS A 73 0.28 12.00 15.26
N LYS A 74 1.16 11.17 15.86
CA LYS A 74 2.06 10.31 15.10
C LYS A 74 1.35 9.23 14.28
N LEU A 75 0.28 8.65 14.82
CA LEU A 75 -0.55 7.70 14.09
C LEU A 75 -1.28 8.37 12.91
N ASP A 76 -1.75 9.60 13.10
CA ASP A 76 -2.41 10.37 12.04
C ASP A 76 -1.43 10.77 10.93
N GLU A 77 -0.22 11.19 11.28
CA GLU A 77 0.89 11.43 10.33
C GLU A 77 1.17 10.16 9.50
N ARG A 78 1.29 8.99 10.14
CA ARG A 78 1.46 7.71 9.43
C ARG A 78 0.27 7.36 8.56
N ALA A 79 -0.96 7.53 9.05
CA ALA A 79 -2.16 7.21 8.29
C ALA A 79 -2.26 8.09 7.04
N THR A 80 -1.85 9.35 7.14
CA THR A 80 -1.74 10.29 6.02
C THR A 80 -0.64 9.87 5.06
N GLY A 81 0.55 9.54 5.56
CA GLY A 81 1.66 9.03 4.74
C GLY A 81 1.32 7.73 4.01
N LYS A 82 0.64 6.78 4.67
CA LYS A 82 0.15 5.54 4.04
C LYS A 82 -0.88 5.83 2.95
N ARG A 83 -1.79 6.78 3.17
CA ARG A 83 -2.79 7.18 2.18
C ARG A 83 -2.12 7.83 0.97
N ALA A 84 -1.17 8.74 1.19
CA ALA A 84 -0.38 9.37 0.14
C ALA A 84 0.42 8.34 -0.66
N TRP A 85 1.13 7.43 0.00
CA TRP A 85 1.89 6.35 -0.64
C TRP A 85 0.99 5.41 -1.46
N LYS A 86 -0.17 5.00 -0.93
CA LYS A 86 -1.14 4.19 -1.69
C LYS A 86 -1.74 4.93 -2.87
N SER A 87 -1.91 6.25 -2.77
CA SER A 87 -2.37 7.09 -3.87
C SER A 87 -1.31 7.19 -4.96
N TRP A 88 -0.06 7.45 -4.57
CA TRP A 88 1.08 7.52 -5.47
C TRP A 88 1.35 6.17 -6.16
N ARG A 89 1.34 5.06 -5.41
CA ARG A 89 1.47 3.72 -5.97
C ARG A 89 0.33 3.38 -6.91
N ARG A 90 -0.92 3.69 -6.57
CA ARG A 90 -2.05 3.53 -7.50
C ARG A 90 -1.87 4.35 -8.77
N ALA A 91 -1.40 5.59 -8.67
CA ALA A 91 -1.12 6.41 -9.84
C ALA A 91 -0.01 5.77 -10.71
N GLN A 92 1.05 5.23 -10.11
CA GLN A 92 2.06 4.47 -10.85
C GLN A 92 1.50 3.20 -11.49
N ASP A 93 0.68 2.42 -10.77
CA ASP A 93 0.06 1.20 -11.30
C ASP A 93 -0.91 1.53 -12.46
N LEU A 94 -1.64 2.65 -12.39
CA LEU A 94 -2.49 3.19 -13.46
C LEU A 94 -1.67 3.67 -14.66
N HIS A 95 -0.50 4.29 -14.42
CA HIS A 95 0.43 4.66 -15.50
C HIS A 95 1.23 3.47 -16.06
N ALA A 96 1.25 2.33 -15.36
CA ALA A 96 1.92 1.11 -15.77
C ALA A 96 1.01 0.17 -16.58
N ILE A 97 -0.09 0.66 -17.17
CA ILE A 97 -0.86 -0.12 -18.15
C ILE A 97 -0.01 -0.22 -19.42
N THR A 98 0.69 -1.34 -19.58
CA THR A 98 1.38 -1.68 -20.82
C THR A 98 0.34 -2.07 -21.87
N LEU A 99 -0.06 -1.12 -22.72
CA LEU A 99 -0.93 -1.40 -23.85
C LEU A 99 -0.13 -2.11 -24.94
N SER A 100 -0.65 -3.23 -25.43
CA SER A 100 -0.14 -3.84 -26.65
C SER A 100 -0.37 -2.91 -27.84
N SER A 101 0.44 -3.04 -28.89
CA SER A 101 0.22 -2.28 -30.13
C SER A 101 -1.20 -2.45 -30.67
N GLY A 102 -1.83 -3.62 -30.53
CA GLY A 102 -3.22 -3.86 -30.92
C GLY A 102 -4.22 -3.03 -30.11
N GLN A 103 -4.05 -2.96 -28.80
CA GLN A 103 -4.91 -2.13 -27.93
C GLN A 103 -4.75 -0.64 -28.20
N VAL A 104 -3.53 -0.17 -28.52
CA VAL A 104 -3.32 1.22 -28.92
C VAL A 104 -4.05 1.54 -30.23
N ARG A 105 -4.07 0.59 -31.17
CA ARG A 105 -4.84 0.73 -32.42
C ARG A 105 -6.34 0.81 -32.19
N GLU A 106 -6.88 -0.09 -31.36
CA GLU A 106 -8.30 -0.08 -30.98
C GLU A 106 -8.71 1.25 -30.34
N ILE A 107 -7.85 1.84 -29.51
CA ILE A 107 -8.11 3.15 -28.91
C ILE A 107 -8.08 4.26 -29.96
N ILE A 108 -7.12 4.27 -30.89
CA ILE A 108 -7.06 5.26 -31.98
C ILE A 108 -8.33 5.20 -32.83
N GLU A 109 -8.78 4.00 -33.22
CA GLU A 109 -10.00 3.81 -34.01
C GLU A 109 -11.25 4.25 -33.24
N ALA A 110 -11.34 3.92 -31.95
CA ALA A 110 -12.45 4.33 -31.11
C ALA A 110 -12.52 5.86 -30.92
N LEU A 111 -11.39 6.55 -31.00
CA LEU A 111 -11.29 8.01 -31.00
C LEU A 111 -11.51 8.65 -32.38
N GLY A 112 -11.78 7.85 -33.43
CA GLY A 112 -11.97 8.34 -34.80
C GLY A 112 -10.67 8.66 -35.57
N GLY A 113 -9.52 8.37 -34.97
CA GLY A 113 -8.21 8.60 -35.58
C GLY A 113 -7.82 7.54 -36.61
N GLN A 114 -6.83 7.85 -37.45
CA GLN A 114 -6.28 6.92 -38.44
C GLN A 114 -5.16 6.07 -37.85
N THR A 115 -5.29 4.75 -37.98
CA THR A 115 -4.38 3.78 -37.39
C THR A 115 -3.15 3.53 -38.26
N PRO A 116 -1.92 3.88 -37.84
CA PRO A 116 -0.73 3.59 -38.64
C PRO A 116 -0.33 2.10 -38.59
N GLU A 117 0.04 1.54 -39.74
CA GLU A 117 0.54 0.15 -39.83
C GLU A 117 1.86 -0.03 -39.08
N ASN A 118 2.72 1.00 -39.07
CA ASN A 118 4.00 0.96 -38.39
C ASN A 118 3.82 1.16 -36.87
N PRO A 119 4.19 0.18 -36.03
CA PRO A 119 3.97 0.24 -34.58
C PRO A 119 4.73 1.38 -33.88
N THR A 120 5.84 1.86 -34.44
CA THR A 120 6.60 2.99 -33.86
C THR A 120 5.86 4.33 -33.96
N LYS A 121 4.83 4.42 -34.83
CA LYS A 121 4.03 5.63 -35.02
C LYS A 121 2.74 5.65 -34.19
N LEU A 122 2.44 4.57 -33.47
CA LEU A 122 1.18 4.44 -32.73
C LEU A 122 1.04 5.43 -31.57
N VAL A 123 2.13 5.74 -30.86
CA VAL A 123 2.11 6.71 -29.76
C VAL A 123 1.81 8.12 -30.28
N LEU A 124 2.37 8.48 -31.45
CA LEU A 124 2.13 9.76 -32.08
C LEU A 124 0.68 9.89 -32.54
N ALA A 125 0.15 8.90 -33.26
CA ALA A 125 -1.23 8.87 -33.73
C ALA A 125 -2.26 8.86 -32.57
N LEU A 126 -1.96 8.20 -31.46
CA LEU A 126 -2.80 8.25 -30.25
C LEU A 126 -2.81 9.65 -29.64
N THR A 127 -1.66 10.33 -29.62
CA THR A 127 -1.57 11.69 -29.07
C THR A 127 -2.37 12.66 -29.93
N GLU A 128 -2.26 12.56 -31.27
CA GLU A 128 -3.02 13.37 -32.23
C GLU A 128 -4.53 13.18 -32.07
N ALA A 129 -5.00 11.93 -32.01
CA ALA A 129 -6.41 11.61 -31.80
C ALA A 129 -6.96 12.12 -30.46
N LEU A 130 -6.16 12.09 -29.39
CA LEU A 130 -6.54 12.65 -28.09
C LEU A 130 -6.63 14.18 -28.10
N THR A 131 -5.76 14.87 -28.86
CA THR A 131 -5.82 16.33 -29.01
C THR A 131 -6.98 16.79 -29.89
N GLU A 132 -7.28 16.12 -31.01
CA GLU A 132 -8.41 16.49 -31.88
C GLU A 132 -9.76 16.31 -31.17
N VAL A 133 -9.93 15.25 -30.38
CA VAL A 133 -11.15 15.03 -29.57
C VAL A 133 -11.33 16.10 -28.48
N CYS A 134 -10.24 16.72 -27.99
CA CYS A 134 -10.34 17.81 -27.03
C CYS A 134 -10.84 19.12 -27.69
N ASP A 135 -10.52 19.36 -28.96
CA ASP A 135 -10.91 20.59 -29.67
C ASP A 135 -12.38 20.56 -30.16
N GLU A 136 -12.97 19.38 -30.38
CA GLU A 136 -14.39 19.24 -30.77
C GLU A 136 -15.40 19.43 -29.61
N THR A 137 -14.92 19.59 -28.36
CA THR A 137 -15.79 19.76 -27.17
C THR A 137 -15.76 21.18 -26.57
N ALA A 138 -15.16 22.15 -27.27
CA ALA A 138 -15.10 23.56 -26.88
C ALA A 138 -16.22 24.42 -27.49
#